data_AF-A0A925QMY3-F1
#
_entry.id   AF-A0A925QMY3-F1
#
_cell.length_a   1.000
_cell.length_b   1.000
_cell.length_c   1.000
_cell.angle_alpha   90.00
_cell.angle_beta   90.00
_cell.angle_gamma   90.00
#
_symmetry.space_group_name_H-M   'P 1'
#
loop_
_entity.id
_entity.type
_entity.pdbx_description
1 polymer ?
#
loop_
_entity_poly.entity_id
_entity_poly.type
_entity_poly.pdbx_seq_one_letter_code
_entity_poly.pdbx_strand_id
1 'polypeptide(L)'
;MNTHKHARLTYARRLEMVRQMTFEGCSFARAAAEHGVTPATARKWLGRFLAGGESALVDASSRPARSPRSIDPGKALLIVELRRRHMLQAQIARSVGVSESTVSRVLARAGLSKLSDLRPLEPVQRYEHDAPGDLLHIDTKKLGRIVRPSHRVTGNRRDGVD
;
A
#
# COMPACT_ATOMS: atom_id res chain seq x y z
N MET A 1 -3.17 -11.80 5.90
CA MET A 1 -2.92 -11.08 7.17
C MET A 1 -1.65 -11.65 7.76
N ASN A 2 -0.64 -10.85 8.10
CA ASN A 2 0.55 -11.37 8.76
C ASN A 2 0.20 -11.73 10.21
N THR A 3 0.18 -13.02 10.53
CA THR A 3 0.02 -13.50 11.90
C THR A 3 1.24 -13.06 12.70
N HIS A 4 1.02 -12.46 13.88
CA HIS A 4 2.12 -11.99 14.73
C HIS A 4 3.04 -13.15 15.10
N LYS A 5 4.36 -12.90 15.14
CA LYS A 5 5.39 -13.92 15.45
C LYS A 5 5.19 -14.66 16.79
N HIS A 6 4.48 -14.04 17.73
CA HIS A 6 4.16 -14.61 19.05
C HIS A 6 2.70 -15.06 19.18
N ALA A 7 1.95 -15.15 18.08
CA ALA A 7 0.57 -15.61 18.13
C ALA A 7 0.51 -17.09 18.52
N ARG A 8 -0.10 -17.39 19.67
CA ARG A 8 -0.26 -18.76 20.17
C ARG A 8 -1.17 -19.64 19.29
N LEU A 9 -2.17 -19.04 18.65
CA LEU A 9 -3.07 -19.70 17.70
C LEU A 9 -2.85 -19.15 16.29
N THR A 10 -1.91 -19.76 15.57
CA THR A 10 -1.79 -19.62 14.11
C THR A 10 -2.91 -20.39 13.41
N TYR A 11 -3.04 -20.21 12.09
CA TYR A 11 -3.99 -20.99 11.29
C TYR A 11 -3.85 -22.51 11.52
N ALA A 12 -2.61 -23.02 11.43
CA ALA A 12 -2.30 -24.44 11.63
C ALA A 12 -2.77 -24.94 13.01
N ARG A 13 -2.45 -24.21 14.08
CA ARG A 13 -2.86 -24.60 15.44
C ARG A 13 -4.37 -24.54 15.67
N ARG A 14 -5.07 -23.61 15.03
CA ARG A 14 -6.55 -23.58 15.06
C ARG A 14 -7.14 -24.81 14.39
N LEU A 15 -6.57 -25.21 13.24
CA LEU A 15 -7.00 -26.38 12.49
C LEU A 15 -6.76 -27.67 13.28
N GLU A 16 -5.57 -27.84 13.85
CA GLU A 16 -5.24 -28.96 14.75
C GLU A 16 -6.20 -29.04 15.93
N MET A 17 -6.39 -27.92 16.65
CA MET A 17 -7.29 -27.86 17.80
C MET A 17 -8.71 -28.26 17.43
N VAL A 18 -9.22 -27.81 16.29
CA VAL A 18 -10.56 -28.17 15.83
C VAL A 18 -10.64 -29.64 15.41
N ARG A 19 -9.63 -30.17 14.70
CA ARG A 19 -9.57 -31.58 14.32
C ARG A 19 -9.55 -32.51 15.53
N GLN A 20 -8.81 -32.15 16.59
CA GLN A 20 -8.82 -32.87 17.86
C GLN A 20 -10.24 -32.94 18.46
N MET A 21 -10.99 -31.83 18.42
CA MET A 21 -12.35 -31.78 18.93
C MET A 21 -13.37 -32.52 18.03
N THR A 22 -13.19 -32.53 16.71
CA THR A 22 -14.19 -33.07 15.76
C THR A 22 -13.93 -34.51 15.35
N PHE A 23 -12.68 -34.91 15.15
CA PHE A 23 -12.30 -36.23 14.62
C PHE A 23 -11.70 -37.14 15.69
N GLU A 24 -11.02 -36.59 16.69
CA GLU A 24 -10.34 -37.36 17.74
C GLU A 24 -11.14 -37.43 19.05
N GLY A 25 -12.33 -36.79 19.10
CA GLY A 25 -13.24 -36.85 20.24
C GLY A 25 -12.73 -36.16 21.51
N CYS A 26 -11.73 -35.27 21.41
CA CYS A 26 -11.21 -34.55 22.56
C CYS A 26 -12.23 -33.54 23.11
N SER A 27 -12.36 -33.49 24.44
CA SER A 27 -13.21 -32.50 25.09
C SER A 27 -12.68 -31.08 24.87
N PHE A 28 -13.59 -30.09 24.85
CA PHE A 28 -13.22 -28.69 24.65
C PHE A 28 -12.22 -28.18 25.69
N ALA A 29 -12.32 -28.65 26.94
CA ALA A 29 -11.42 -28.26 28.01
C ALA A 29 -10.00 -28.79 27.78
N ARG A 30 -9.88 -30.05 27.34
CA ARG A 30 -8.58 -30.67 27.05
C ARG A 30 -7.91 -30.01 25.84
N ALA A 31 -8.63 -29.86 24.73
CA ALA A 31 -8.10 -29.22 23.53
C ALA A 31 -7.67 -27.76 23.81
N ALA A 32 -8.46 -27.02 24.60
CA ALA A 32 -8.09 -25.67 24.99
C ALA A 32 -6.79 -25.61 25.81
N ALA A 33 -6.63 -26.52 26.78
CA ALA A 33 -5.43 -26.59 27.62
C ALA A 33 -4.17 -26.91 26.79
N GLU A 34 -4.25 -27.87 25.87
CA GLU A 34 -3.15 -28.27 24.98
C GLU A 34 -2.70 -27.13 24.05
N HIS A 35 -3.67 -26.34 23.56
CA HIS A 35 -3.40 -25.19 22.71
C HIS A 35 -3.10 -23.89 23.48
N GLY A 36 -3.11 -23.94 24.82
CA GLY A 36 -2.77 -22.82 25.69
C GLY A 36 -3.77 -21.66 25.61
N VAL A 37 -5.05 -21.97 25.45
CA VAL A 37 -6.17 -21.02 25.34
C VAL A 37 -7.32 -21.39 26.28
N THR A 38 -8.32 -20.50 26.39
CA THR A 38 -9.51 -20.77 27.20
C THR A 38 -10.50 -21.68 26.46
N PRO A 39 -11.33 -22.48 27.17
CA PRO A 39 -12.39 -23.29 26.55
C PRO A 39 -13.39 -22.48 25.72
N ALA A 40 -13.63 -21.21 26.08
CA ALA A 40 -14.43 -20.29 25.28
C ALA A 40 -13.80 -19.99 23.91
N THR A 41 -12.46 -19.86 23.85
CA THR A 41 -11.73 -19.65 22.60
C THR A 41 -11.76 -20.89 21.71
N ALA A 42 -11.61 -22.09 22.29
CA ALA A 42 -11.73 -23.34 21.57
C ALA A 42 -13.14 -23.51 20.96
N ARG A 43 -14.20 -23.28 21.76
CA ARG A 43 -15.60 -23.28 21.27
C ARG A 43 -15.85 -22.26 20.17
N LYS A 44 -15.29 -21.05 20.28
CA LYS A 44 -15.38 -20.02 19.23
C LYS A 44 -14.81 -20.52 17.89
N TRP A 45 -13.63 -21.13 17.91
CA TRP A 45 -12.99 -21.62 16.68
C TRP A 45 -13.71 -22.84 16.11
N LEU A 46 -14.19 -23.74 16.96
CA LEU A 46 -15.05 -24.84 16.53
C LEU A 46 -16.33 -24.32 15.85
N GLY A 47 -17.02 -23.37 16.47
CA GLY A 47 -18.23 -22.77 15.89
C GLY A 47 -17.98 -22.13 14.53
N ARG A 48 -16.83 -21.47 14.34
CA ARG A 48 -16.42 -20.94 13.03
C ARG A 48 -16.19 -22.05 12.01
N PHE A 49 -15.46 -23.10 12.38
CA PHE A 49 -15.19 -24.23 11.51
C PHE A 49 -16.48 -24.94 11.08
N LEU A 50 -17.41 -25.15 12.00
CA LEU A 50 -18.71 -25.75 11.68
C LEU A 50 -19.53 -24.88 10.71
N ALA A 51 -19.37 -23.55 10.76
CA ALA A 51 -20.10 -22.61 9.91
C ALA A 51 -19.50 -22.42 8.50
N GLY A 52 -18.19 -22.57 8.34
CA GLY A 52 -17.50 -22.25 7.07
C GLY A 52 -16.26 -23.08 6.75
N GLY A 53 -16.11 -24.23 7.41
CA GLY A 53 -14.98 -25.14 7.24
C GLY A 53 -13.63 -24.51 7.60
N GLU A 54 -12.57 -25.02 6.98
CA GLU A 54 -11.21 -24.54 7.20
C GLU A 54 -11.05 -23.05 6.84
N SER A 55 -11.77 -22.56 5.83
CA SER A 55 -11.72 -21.16 5.38
C SER A 55 -12.09 -20.16 6.49
N ALA A 56 -12.98 -20.56 7.40
CA ALA A 56 -13.43 -19.75 8.52
C ALA A 56 -12.42 -19.66 9.69
N LEU A 57 -11.32 -20.43 9.63
CA LEU A 57 -10.23 -20.38 10.63
C LEU A 57 -9.22 -19.27 10.36
N VAL A 58 -9.26 -18.68 9.16
CA VAL A 58 -8.45 -17.50 8.82
C VAL A 58 -8.91 -16.30 9.64
N ASP A 59 -7.97 -15.41 10.00
CA ASP A 59 -8.33 -14.16 10.66
C ASP A 59 -9.25 -13.32 9.77
N ALA A 60 -10.44 -13.04 10.28
CA ALA A 60 -11.31 -12.04 9.69
C ALA A 60 -10.62 -10.68 9.74
N SER A 61 -10.87 -9.85 8.72
CA SER A 61 -10.40 -8.48 8.73
C SER A 61 -10.96 -7.73 9.94
N SER A 62 -10.10 -7.08 10.71
CA SER A 62 -10.53 -6.13 11.75
C SER A 62 -11.09 -4.82 11.17
N ARG A 63 -11.02 -4.66 9.84
CA ARG A 63 -11.58 -3.48 9.17
C ARG A 63 -13.11 -3.55 9.23
N PRO A 64 -13.78 -2.45 9.62
CA PRO A 64 -15.24 -2.42 9.61
C PRO A 64 -15.77 -2.65 8.19
N ALA A 65 -16.83 -3.47 8.07
CA ALA A 65 -17.52 -3.71 6.80
C ALA A 65 -18.16 -2.43 6.25
N ARG A 66 -18.64 -1.55 7.14
CA ARG A 66 -19.20 -0.25 6.79
C ARG A 66 -18.53 0.86 7.61
N SER A 67 -18.07 1.91 6.95
CA SER A 67 -17.61 3.13 7.62
C SER A 67 -18.64 4.24 7.36
N PRO A 68 -19.40 4.70 8.38
CA PRO A 68 -20.42 5.72 8.19
C PRO A 68 -19.83 7.07 7.74
N ARG A 69 -18.54 7.30 8.00
CA ARG A 69 -17.79 8.48 7.55
C ARG A 69 -17.07 8.26 6.21
N SER A 70 -17.44 7.20 5.47
CA SER A 70 -16.94 7.02 4.11
C SER A 70 -17.41 8.16 3.23
N ILE A 71 -16.56 8.60 2.30
CA ILE A 71 -16.97 9.51 1.26
C ILE A 71 -18.09 8.87 0.43
N ASP A 72 -19.05 9.69 0.03
CA ASP A 72 -20.08 9.33 -0.93
C ASP A 72 -19.42 8.79 -2.24
N PRO A 73 -19.88 7.64 -2.79
CA PRO A 73 -19.30 7.07 -4.00
C PRO A 73 -19.33 8.01 -5.20
N GLY A 74 -20.39 8.82 -5.36
CA GLY A 74 -20.51 9.79 -6.44
C GLY A 74 -19.44 10.88 -6.36
N LYS A 75 -19.21 11.42 -5.15
CA LYS A 75 -18.10 12.37 -4.92
C LYS A 75 -16.73 11.74 -5.19
N ALA A 76 -16.53 10.48 -4.83
CA ALA A 76 -15.26 9.78 -5.10
C ALA A 76 -15.01 9.62 -6.61
N LEU A 77 -16.04 9.27 -7.39
CA LEU A 77 -15.95 9.19 -8.85
C LEU A 77 -15.68 10.57 -9.46
N LEU A 78 -16.35 11.62 -8.99
CA LEU A 78 -16.11 12.98 -9.44
C LEU A 78 -14.67 13.42 -9.18
N ILE A 79 -14.09 13.09 -8.02
CA ILE A 79 -12.67 13.36 -7.73
C ILE A 79 -11.75 12.71 -8.77
N VAL A 80 -12.00 11.45 -9.12
CA VAL A 80 -11.19 10.72 -10.12
C VAL A 80 -11.34 11.35 -11.50
N GLU A 81 -12.57 11.70 -11.90
CA GLU A 81 -12.85 12.33 -13.19
C GLU A 81 -12.16 13.69 -13.33
N LEU A 82 -12.30 14.56 -12.33
CA LEU A 82 -11.63 15.87 -12.34
C LEU A 82 -10.10 15.72 -12.34
N ARG A 83 -9.57 14.70 -11.65
CA ARG A 83 -8.14 14.40 -11.68
C ARG A 83 -7.69 13.97 -13.07
N ARG A 84 -8.46 13.14 -13.79
CA ARG A 84 -8.18 12.75 -15.18
C ARG A 84 -8.19 13.93 -16.15
N ARG A 85 -8.94 14.99 -15.84
CA ARG A 85 -8.91 16.29 -16.54
C ARG A 85 -7.75 17.20 -16.08
N HIS A 86 -6.73 16.64 -15.44
CA HIS A 86 -5.52 17.33 -14.98
C HIS A 86 -5.73 18.42 -13.90
N MET A 87 -6.87 18.44 -13.19
CA MET A 87 -7.04 19.37 -12.08
C MET A 87 -6.10 19.03 -10.91
N LEU A 88 -5.61 20.07 -10.22
CA LEU A 88 -4.81 19.92 -9.00
C LEU A 88 -5.68 19.48 -7.82
N GLN A 89 -5.11 18.72 -6.89
CA GLN A 89 -5.87 18.18 -5.75
C GLN A 89 -6.59 19.25 -4.93
N ALA A 90 -5.94 20.41 -4.72
CA ALA A 90 -6.53 21.56 -4.02
C ALA A 90 -7.73 22.17 -4.77
N GLN A 91 -7.68 22.21 -6.11
CA GLN A 91 -8.79 22.68 -6.94
C GLN A 91 -9.96 21.70 -6.89
N ILE A 92 -9.67 20.40 -6.95
CA ILE A 92 -10.68 19.33 -6.82
C ILE A 92 -11.36 19.41 -5.45
N ALA A 93 -10.60 19.56 -4.37
CA ALA A 93 -11.13 19.67 -3.01
C ALA A 93 -12.14 20.81 -2.89
N ARG A 94 -11.81 21.99 -3.45
CA ARG A 94 -12.68 23.16 -3.49
C ARG A 94 -13.93 22.91 -4.34
N SER A 95 -13.79 22.31 -5.51
CA SER A 95 -14.90 22.04 -6.44
C SER A 95 -15.89 21.00 -5.90
N VAL A 96 -15.40 19.95 -5.24
CA VAL A 96 -16.23 18.84 -4.72
C VAL A 96 -16.77 19.13 -3.31
N GLY A 97 -16.20 20.14 -2.63
CA GLY A 97 -16.58 20.50 -1.25
C GLY A 97 -16.14 19.44 -0.24
N VAL A 98 -14.90 18.97 -0.33
CA VAL A 98 -14.29 18.00 0.60
C VAL A 98 -12.87 18.43 0.98
N SER A 99 -12.31 17.86 2.05
CA SER A 99 -10.93 18.16 2.44
C SER A 99 -9.91 17.65 1.41
N GLU A 100 -8.77 18.33 1.28
CA GLU A 100 -7.64 17.87 0.45
C GLU A 100 -7.14 16.49 0.88
N SER A 101 -7.15 16.20 2.19
CA SER A 101 -6.82 14.86 2.72
C SER A 101 -7.78 13.77 2.25
N THR A 102 -9.03 14.11 1.93
CA THR A 102 -10.00 13.17 1.36
C THR A 102 -9.73 12.95 -0.12
N VAL A 103 -9.47 14.01 -0.88
CA VAL A 103 -9.03 13.92 -2.28
C VAL A 103 -7.78 13.06 -2.40
N SER A 104 -6.73 13.37 -1.63
CA SER A 104 -5.48 12.62 -1.60
C SER A 104 -5.69 11.12 -1.33
N ARG A 105 -6.51 10.77 -0.33
CA ARG A 105 -6.84 9.35 -0.03
C ARG A 105 -7.65 8.66 -1.12
N VAL A 106 -8.54 9.37 -1.82
CA VAL A 106 -9.28 8.81 -2.95
C VAL A 106 -8.34 8.56 -4.13
N LEU A 107 -7.51 9.55 -4.48
CA LEU A 107 -6.56 9.44 -5.58
C LEU A 107 -5.47 8.41 -5.33
N ALA A 108 -4.99 8.28 -4.10
CA ALA A 108 -4.02 7.24 -3.74
C ALA A 108 -4.58 5.82 -3.94
N ARG A 109 -5.86 5.60 -3.60
CA ARG A 109 -6.53 4.30 -3.85
C ARG A 109 -6.77 4.05 -5.35
N ALA A 110 -6.97 5.11 -6.12
CA ALA A 110 -7.13 5.05 -7.57
C ALA A 110 -5.79 4.98 -8.33
N GLY A 111 -4.64 5.13 -7.65
CA GLY A 111 -3.33 5.19 -8.27
C GLY A 111 -3.05 6.48 -9.06
N LEU A 112 -3.72 7.60 -8.72
CA LEU A 112 -3.68 8.87 -9.47
C LEU A 112 -3.11 10.05 -8.65
N SER A 113 -2.24 9.76 -7.70
CA SER A 113 -1.68 10.76 -6.77
C SER A 113 -0.84 11.80 -7.50
N LYS A 114 -0.01 11.37 -8.45
CA LYS A 114 0.91 12.23 -9.20
C LYS A 114 0.32 12.58 -10.57
N LEU A 115 0.74 13.71 -11.12
CA LEU A 115 0.37 14.06 -12.51
C LEU A 115 1.01 13.11 -13.52
N SER A 116 2.15 12.48 -13.19
CA SER A 116 2.75 11.42 -14.00
C SER A 116 1.81 10.23 -14.21
N ASP A 117 0.94 9.97 -13.23
CA ASP A 117 0.02 8.81 -13.25
C ASP A 117 -1.16 9.03 -14.22
N LEU A 118 -1.31 10.26 -14.73
CA LEU A 118 -2.32 10.63 -15.73
C LEU A 118 -1.83 10.49 -17.16
N ARG A 119 -0.51 10.50 -17.35
CA ARG A 119 0.07 10.40 -18.68
C ARG A 119 0.11 8.93 -19.10
N PRO A 120 -0.18 8.61 -20.37
CA PRO A 120 0.22 7.33 -20.93
C PRO A 120 1.72 7.15 -20.67
N LEU A 121 2.12 5.97 -20.22
CA LEU A 121 3.54 5.64 -20.20
C LEU A 121 3.96 5.52 -21.65
N GLU A 122 4.69 6.52 -22.16
CA GLU A 122 5.26 6.43 -23.49
C GLU A 122 6.17 5.19 -23.54
N PRO A 123 6.09 4.37 -24.59
CA PRO A 123 6.98 3.22 -24.72
C PRO A 123 8.41 3.73 -24.71
N VAL A 124 9.27 3.06 -23.95
CA VAL A 124 10.70 3.38 -23.92
C VAL A 124 11.25 3.09 -25.32
N GLN A 125 11.50 4.14 -26.11
CA GLN A 125 12.21 4.01 -27.37
C GLN A 125 13.70 3.93 -27.07
N ARG A 126 14.26 2.73 -27.21
CA ARG A 126 15.71 2.53 -27.18
C ARG A 126 16.23 2.72 -28.60
N TYR A 127 17.17 3.64 -28.75
CA TYR A 127 17.92 3.80 -29.99
C TYR A 127 19.01 2.72 -30.01
N GLU A 128 18.70 1.59 -30.62
CA GLU A 128 19.61 0.47 -30.82
C GLU A 128 20.08 0.44 -32.28
N HIS A 129 21.36 0.16 -32.49
CA HIS A 129 21.96 0.05 -33.81
C HIS A 129 22.83 -1.21 -33.86
N ASP A 130 22.92 -1.80 -35.05
CA ASP A 130 23.48 -3.16 -35.24
C ASP A 130 25.00 -3.21 -35.07
N ALA A 131 25.72 -2.15 -35.44
CA ALA A 131 27.17 -2.08 -35.33
C ALA A 131 27.66 -0.87 -34.49
N PRO A 132 28.82 -1.00 -33.82
CA PRO A 132 29.49 0.15 -33.21
C PRO A 132 29.80 1.22 -34.25
N GLY A 133 29.35 2.46 -34.01
CA GLY A 133 29.57 3.60 -34.90
C GLY A 133 28.37 4.02 -35.76
N ASP A 134 27.33 3.19 -35.83
CA ASP A 134 26.09 3.50 -36.58
C ASP A 134 25.28 4.66 -35.98
N LEU A 135 25.53 4.99 -34.70
CA LEU A 135 24.93 6.11 -34.00
C LEU A 135 25.99 6.96 -33.30
N LEU A 136 26.11 8.22 -33.74
CA LEU A 136 26.90 9.22 -33.05
C LEU A 136 25.98 10.05 -32.14
N HIS A 137 26.17 9.91 -30.83
CA HIS A 137 25.47 10.75 -29.85
C HIS A 137 26.29 12.01 -29.57
N ILE A 138 25.76 13.18 -29.92
CA ILE A 138 26.38 14.47 -29.59
C ILE A 138 25.58 15.10 -28.46
N ASP A 139 26.14 15.08 -27.25
CA ASP A 139 25.58 15.81 -26.12
C ASP A 139 26.24 17.19 -26.03
N THR A 140 25.41 18.24 -25.96
CA THR A 140 25.89 19.61 -25.75
C THR A 140 25.44 20.09 -24.38
N LYS A 141 26.39 20.13 -23.44
CA LYS A 141 26.14 20.65 -22.10
C LYS A 141 26.58 22.11 -22.00
N LYS A 142 25.64 23.00 -21.69
CA LYS A 142 25.97 24.36 -21.27
C LYS A 142 26.50 24.34 -19.84
N LEU A 143 27.80 24.51 -19.68
CA LEU A 143 28.41 24.69 -18.36
C LEU A 143 28.26 26.15 -17.94
N GLY A 144 27.88 26.37 -16.67
CA GLY A 144 27.95 27.70 -16.08
C GLY A 144 29.39 28.19 -16.08
N ARG A 145 29.60 29.46 -16.41
CA ARG A 145 30.93 30.08 -16.32
C ARG A 145 31.36 30.07 -14.85
N ILE A 146 32.43 29.36 -14.54
CA ILE A 146 33.07 29.44 -13.22
C ILE A 146 33.84 30.75 -13.18
N VAL A 147 33.33 31.74 -12.44
CA VAL A 147 33.95 33.08 -12.33
C VAL A 147 35.09 33.06 -11.31
N ARG A 148 34.95 32.28 -10.23
CA ARG A 148 35.97 32.08 -9.18
C ARG A 148 35.90 30.65 -8.61
N PRO A 149 37.02 30.09 -8.13
CA PRO A 149 37.01 28.83 -7.38
C PRO A 149 36.13 28.94 -6.12
N SER A 150 35.41 27.88 -5.78
CA SER A 150 34.58 27.83 -4.56
C SER A 150 35.42 27.58 -3.30
N HIS A 151 34.81 27.75 -2.12
CA HIS A 151 35.42 27.40 -0.83
C HIS A 151 35.95 25.96 -0.73
N ARG A 152 35.47 25.05 -1.60
CA ARG A 152 35.96 23.68 -1.68
C ARG A 152 37.38 23.59 -2.25
N VAL A 153 37.78 24.59 -3.04
CA VAL A 153 39.12 24.73 -3.62
C VAL A 153 39.99 25.67 -2.77
N THR A 154 39.42 26.76 -2.25
CA THR A 154 40.18 27.79 -1.50
C THR A 154 40.28 27.51 0.01
N GLY A 155 39.44 26.63 0.57
CA GLY A 155 39.35 26.35 1.99
C GLY A 155 38.61 27.41 2.82
N ASN A 156 38.29 28.59 2.25
CA ASN A 156 37.62 29.67 2.96
C ASN A 156 36.10 29.62 2.76
N ARG A 157 35.36 29.21 3.79
CA ARG A 157 33.88 29.11 3.76
C ARG A 157 33.14 30.44 3.55
N ARG A 158 33.83 31.57 3.63
CA ARG A 158 33.25 32.90 3.38
C ARG A 158 33.36 33.33 1.91
N ASP A 159 34.00 32.54 1.06
CA ASP A 159 34.06 32.83 -0.37
C ASP A 159 32.67 32.60 -1.01
N GLY A 160 31.99 33.71 -1.32
CA GLY A 160 30.73 33.75 -2.07
C GLY A 160 30.92 34.23 -3.51
N VAL A 161 29.85 34.25 -4.29
CA VAL A 161 29.75 35.01 -5.56
C VAL A 161 28.74 36.12 -5.33
N ASP A 162 29.09 37.37 -5.65
CA ASP A 162 28.16 38.52 -5.61
C ASP A 162 26.99 38.33 -6.59
#